data_AF-A0A833DRJ9-F1
#
_entry.id   AF-A0A833DRJ9-F1
#
_cell.length_a   1.000
_cell.length_b   1.000
_cell.length_c   1.000
_cell.angle_alpha   90.00
_cell.angle_beta   90.00
_cell.angle_gamma   90.00
#
_symmetry.space_group_name_H-M   'P 1'
#
loop_
_entity.id
_entity.type
_entity.pdbx_description
1 polymer ?
#
loop_
_entity_poly.entity_id
_entity_poly.type
_entity_poly.pdbx_seq_one_letter_code
_entity_poly.pdbx_strand_id
1 'polypeptide(L)'
;MAKKVFKKGRPKRKGKKQITPRRRVEFRYKGYTLEELQNLPIKKFIELLPSRQRRSMLRGITPKQRKLVMKIKRARRLLNRGKNPRTIRTHCRDFVITPAMVGLTFGIYNGKEFQEVKIVEEAIGRYLGEFAPTRKVVQHSSPGMGATRGSMFVPIK
;
A
#
# COMPACT_ATOMS: atom_id res chain seq x y z
N MET A 1 -25.52 26.79 -51.59
CA MET A 1 -26.12 25.92 -50.55
C MET A 1 -25.01 25.13 -49.85
N ALA A 2 -24.60 25.51 -48.63
CA ALA A 2 -23.53 24.83 -47.89
C ALA A 2 -24.12 23.81 -46.89
N LYS A 3 -23.72 22.54 -47.01
CA LYS A 3 -24.14 21.45 -46.10
C LYS A 3 -23.47 21.63 -44.73
N LYS A 4 -24.26 21.95 -43.70
CA LYS A 4 -23.85 21.99 -42.29
C LYS A 4 -23.49 20.58 -41.82
N VAL A 5 -22.20 20.29 -41.66
CA VAL A 5 -21.73 19.03 -41.04
C VAL A 5 -22.02 19.08 -39.54
N PHE A 6 -23.05 18.35 -39.12
CA PHE A 6 -23.45 18.23 -37.72
C PHE A 6 -22.39 17.42 -36.94
N LYS A 7 -21.46 18.11 -36.25
CA LYS A 7 -20.53 17.46 -35.31
C LYS A 7 -21.33 16.89 -34.14
N LYS A 8 -21.58 15.58 -34.12
CA LYS A 8 -22.12 14.86 -32.95
C LYS A 8 -21.15 15.06 -31.77
N GLY A 9 -21.55 15.87 -30.79
CA GLY A 9 -20.79 16.07 -29.56
C GLY A 9 -20.56 14.74 -28.83
N ARG A 10 -19.33 14.50 -28.36
CA ARG A 10 -19.02 13.33 -27.51
C ARG A 10 -19.94 13.37 -26.28
N PRO A 11 -20.58 12.25 -25.90
CA PRO A 11 -21.39 12.22 -24.69
C PRO A 11 -20.53 12.60 -23.48
N LYS A 12 -20.95 13.62 -22.72
CA LYS A 12 -20.28 14.03 -21.48
C LYS A 12 -20.13 12.81 -20.57
N ARG A 13 -18.90 12.49 -20.14
CA ARG A 13 -18.62 11.47 -19.13
C ARG A 13 -19.55 11.72 -17.93
N LYS A 14 -20.46 10.77 -17.65
CA LYS A 14 -21.34 10.81 -16.47
C LYS A 14 -20.47 11.14 -15.24
N GLY A 15 -20.85 12.20 -14.51
CA GLY A 15 -20.13 12.66 -13.33
C GLY A 15 -19.87 11.52 -12.35
N LYS A 16 -18.78 11.63 -11.57
CA LYS A 16 -18.45 10.68 -10.49
C LYS A 16 -19.71 10.47 -9.65
N LYS A 17 -20.31 9.28 -9.73
CA LYS A 17 -21.41 8.89 -8.83
C LYS A 17 -20.91 9.13 -7.41
N GLN A 18 -21.59 9.98 -6.65
CA GLN A 18 -21.32 10.13 -5.23
C GLN A 18 -21.53 8.75 -4.59
N ILE A 19 -20.45 8.16 -4.09
CA ILE A 19 -20.49 6.86 -3.43
C ILE A 19 -21.23 7.10 -2.12
N THR A 20 -22.42 6.52 -1.97
CA THR A 20 -23.14 6.53 -0.69
C THR A 20 -22.22 5.93 0.39
N PRO A 21 -22.19 6.48 1.62
CA PRO A 21 -21.31 5.97 2.66
C PRO A 21 -21.71 4.53 2.97
N ARG A 22 -20.88 3.58 2.55
CA ARG A 22 -21.04 2.17 2.93
C ARG A 22 -20.98 2.11 4.46
N ARG A 23 -21.95 1.41 5.05
CA ARG A 23 -22.00 1.10 6.49
C ARG A 23 -20.61 0.60 6.91
N ARG A 24 -19.95 1.27 7.88
CA ARG A 24 -18.63 0.84 8.36
C ARG A 24 -18.79 -0.54 9.01
N VAL A 25 -18.29 -1.57 8.34
CA VAL A 25 -18.17 -2.90 8.94
C VAL A 25 -17.08 -2.83 9.99
N GLU A 26 -17.37 -3.26 11.21
CA GLU A 26 -16.37 -3.36 12.27
C GLU A 26 -15.23 -4.28 11.83
N PHE A 27 -13.99 -3.78 11.90
CA PHE A 27 -12.84 -4.58 11.52
C PHE A 27 -12.59 -5.68 12.55
N ARG A 28 -12.52 -6.93 12.08
CA ARG A 28 -12.10 -8.08 12.88
C ARG A 28 -11.02 -8.87 12.15
N TYR A 29 -9.97 -9.25 12.86
CA TYR A 29 -8.94 -10.14 12.36
C TYR A 29 -9.02 -11.48 13.08
N LYS A 30 -9.43 -12.54 12.38
CA LYS A 30 -9.60 -13.89 12.95
C LYS A 30 -10.45 -13.91 14.25
N GLY A 31 -11.49 -13.09 14.28
CA GLY A 31 -12.40 -12.97 15.43
C GLY A 31 -12.05 -11.88 16.43
N TYR A 32 -10.85 -11.31 16.39
CA TYR A 32 -10.43 -10.26 17.34
C TYR A 32 -10.65 -8.86 16.81
N THR A 33 -11.01 -7.94 17.70
CA THR A 33 -11.05 -6.50 17.40
C THR A 33 -9.65 -5.90 17.35
N LEU A 34 -9.52 -4.69 16.79
CA LEU A 34 -8.22 -4.00 16.73
C LEU A 34 -7.64 -3.73 18.12
N GLU A 35 -8.49 -3.36 19.08
CA GLU A 35 -8.09 -3.01 20.44
C GLU A 35 -7.59 -4.24 21.19
N GLU A 36 -8.31 -5.36 21.07
CA GLU A 36 -7.86 -6.65 21.60
C GLU A 36 -6.50 -7.04 21.03
N LEU A 37 -6.30 -6.93 19.71
CA LEU A 37 -5.03 -7.26 19.06
C LEU A 37 -3.86 -6.39 19.53
N GLN A 38 -4.10 -5.14 19.92
CA GLN A 38 -3.06 -4.26 20.45
C GLN A 38 -2.67 -4.62 21.88
N ASN A 39 -3.62 -5.11 22.68
CA ASN A 39 -3.39 -5.50 24.07
C ASN A 39 -2.82 -6.91 24.21
N LEU A 40 -3.00 -7.76 23.19
CA LEU A 40 -2.47 -9.13 23.20
C LEU A 40 -0.93 -9.18 23.25
N PRO A 41 -0.35 -10.15 23.97
CA PRO A 41 1.07 -10.40 23.91
C PRO A 41 1.47 -10.88 22.51
N ILE A 42 2.67 -10.49 22.08
CA ILE A 42 3.19 -10.79 20.73
C ILE A 42 3.17 -12.30 20.42
N LYS A 43 3.42 -13.16 21.42
CA LYS A 43 3.39 -14.63 21.25
C LYS A 43 2.01 -15.14 20.79
N LYS A 44 0.94 -14.70 21.44
CA LYS A 44 -0.43 -15.06 21.04
C LYS A 44 -0.79 -14.49 19.66
N PHE A 45 -0.35 -13.27 19.36
CA PHE A 45 -0.53 -12.71 18.02
C PHE A 45 0.16 -13.54 16.93
N ILE A 46 1.35 -14.08 17.20
CA ILE A 46 2.09 -14.95 16.26
C ILE A 46 1.31 -16.24 15.95
N GLU A 47 0.60 -16.80 16.91
CA GLU A 47 -0.28 -17.95 16.70
C GLU A 47 -1.46 -17.62 15.79
N LEU A 48 -1.94 -16.37 15.80
CA LEU A 48 -3.01 -15.96 14.89
C LEU A 48 -2.50 -15.75 13.45
N LEU A 49 -1.20 -15.57 13.22
CA LEU A 49 -0.69 -15.30 11.87
C LEU A 49 -0.66 -16.55 10.96
N PRO A 50 -0.71 -16.36 9.62
CA PRO A 50 -0.46 -17.46 8.67
C PRO A 50 0.98 -18.01 8.79
N SER A 51 1.17 -19.25 8.32
CA SER A 51 2.41 -20.03 8.50
C SER A 51 3.70 -19.25 8.15
N ARG A 52 3.73 -18.55 7.01
CA ARG A 52 4.91 -17.80 6.56
C ARG A 52 5.30 -16.68 7.53
N GLN A 53 4.33 -15.89 7.97
CA GLN A 53 4.52 -14.78 8.88
C GLN A 53 4.89 -15.27 10.29
N ARG A 54 4.22 -16.34 10.74
CA ARG A 54 4.53 -17.03 12.00
C ARG A 54 5.99 -17.48 12.01
N ARG A 55 6.45 -18.17 10.95
CA ARG A 55 7.84 -18.62 10.79
C ARG A 55 8.84 -17.45 10.81
N SER A 56 8.53 -16.35 10.12
CA SER A 56 9.39 -15.16 10.09
C SER A 56 9.57 -14.58 11.50
N MET A 57 8.47 -14.42 12.23
CA MET A 57 8.49 -13.87 13.60
C MET A 57 9.16 -14.82 14.60
N LEU A 58 8.96 -16.14 14.48
CA LEU A 58 9.59 -17.14 15.37
C LEU A 58 11.10 -17.24 15.17
N ARG A 59 11.60 -17.07 13.94
CA ARG A 59 13.04 -17.00 13.66
C ARG A 59 13.72 -15.77 14.27
N GLY A 60 12.94 -14.73 14.57
CA GLY A 60 13.40 -13.51 15.22
C GLY A 60 13.73 -12.38 14.25
N ILE A 61 14.08 -11.24 14.83
CA ILE A 61 14.16 -9.94 14.15
C ILE A 61 15.60 -9.63 13.76
N THR A 62 15.83 -9.30 12.49
CA THR A 62 17.14 -8.87 11.99
C THR A 62 17.56 -7.50 12.57
N PRO A 63 18.86 -7.17 12.63
CA PRO A 63 19.32 -5.88 13.17
C PRO A 63 18.69 -4.65 12.48
N LYS A 64 18.43 -4.73 11.17
CA LYS A 64 17.75 -3.66 10.41
C LYS A 64 16.30 -3.49 10.86
N GLN A 65 15.58 -4.60 11.04
CA GLN A 65 14.21 -4.60 11.53
C GLN A 65 14.12 -4.13 12.99
N ARG A 66 15.12 -4.42 13.85
CA ARG A 66 15.17 -3.89 15.22
C ARG A 66 15.17 -2.35 15.24
N LYS A 67 15.93 -1.72 14.34
CA LYS A 67 15.92 -0.25 14.17
C LYS A 67 14.54 0.26 13.74
N LEU A 68 13.85 -0.48 12.87
CA LEU A 68 12.47 -0.15 12.46
C LEU A 68 11.51 -0.23 13.65
N VAL A 69 11.57 -1.28 14.47
CA VAL A 69 10.74 -1.42 15.68
C VAL A 69 10.93 -0.25 16.64
N MET A 70 12.18 0.21 16.84
CA MET A 70 12.45 1.40 17.67
C MET A 70 11.78 2.66 17.11
N LYS A 71 11.85 2.87 15.79
CA LYS A 71 11.16 4.00 15.12
C LYS A 71 9.64 3.92 15.27
N ILE A 72 9.07 2.72 15.13
CA ILE A 72 7.63 2.47 15.31
C ILE A 72 7.19 2.80 16.74
N LYS A 73 7.93 2.31 17.75
CA LYS A 73 7.64 2.62 19.17
C LYS A 73 7.66 4.14 19.43
N ARG A 74 8.65 4.85 18.87
CA ARG A 74 8.74 6.31 19.00
C ARG A 74 7.55 7.01 18.32
N ALA A 75 7.20 6.59 17.11
CA ALA A 75 6.08 7.17 16.36
C ALA A 75 4.73 6.93 17.07
N ARG A 76 4.50 5.73 17.61
CA ARG A 76 3.29 5.40 18.37
C ARG A 76 3.16 6.27 19.62
N ARG A 77 4.25 6.47 20.37
CA ARG A 77 4.25 7.38 21.54
C ARG A 77 3.87 8.81 21.16
N LEU A 78 4.32 9.31 20.00
CA LEU A 78 3.95 10.63 19.50
C LEU A 78 2.48 10.71 19.12
N LEU A 79 1.97 9.68 18.45
CA LEU A 79 0.56 9.59 18.08
C LEU A 79 -0.35 9.59 19.31
N ASN A 80 0.01 8.84 20.36
CA ASN A 80 -0.72 8.83 21.63
C ASN A 80 -0.73 10.20 22.33
N ARG A 81 0.25 11.06 22.05
CA ARG A 81 0.31 12.45 22.55
C ARG A 81 -0.46 13.43 21.65
N GLY A 82 -1.23 12.94 20.68
CA GLY A 82 -1.99 13.76 19.72
C GLY A 82 -1.14 14.43 18.64
N LYS A 83 0.16 14.14 18.55
CA LYS A 83 1.03 14.69 17.50
C LYS A 83 1.10 13.73 16.32
N ASN A 84 0.91 14.26 15.11
CA ASN A 84 1.06 13.46 13.89
C ASN A 84 2.54 13.05 13.71
N PRO A 85 2.86 11.75 13.76
CA PRO A 85 4.23 11.31 13.57
C PRO A 85 4.66 11.50 12.12
N ARG A 86 5.91 11.93 11.92
CA ARG A 86 6.52 12.03 10.59
C ARG A 86 6.59 10.66 9.92
N THR A 87 6.47 10.62 8.59
CA THR A 87 6.57 9.42 7.76
C THR A 87 7.83 8.60 8.11
N ILE A 88 7.64 7.32 8.46
CA ILE A 88 8.73 6.42 8.79
C ILE A 88 9.31 5.83 7.50
N ARG A 89 10.48 6.31 7.07
CA ARG A 89 11.20 5.76 5.91
C ARG A 89 11.87 4.43 6.26
N THR A 90 11.63 3.40 5.44
CA THR A 90 12.16 2.05 5.64
C THR A 90 12.54 1.37 4.32
N HIS A 91 13.63 0.60 4.36
CA HIS A 91 14.03 -0.35 3.31
C HIS A 91 13.62 -1.79 3.66
N CYS A 92 13.14 -2.05 4.89
CA CYS A 92 12.74 -3.39 5.32
C CYS A 92 11.36 -3.72 4.74
N ARG A 93 11.34 -4.33 3.56
CA ARG A 93 10.14 -4.78 2.83
C ARG A 93 9.61 -6.12 3.34
N ASP A 94 10.45 -6.85 4.08
CA ASP A 94 10.26 -8.17 4.65
C ASP A 94 9.64 -8.16 6.06
N PHE A 95 9.32 -6.99 6.60
CA PHE A 95 8.71 -6.87 7.92
C PHE A 95 7.20 -7.11 7.85
N VAL A 96 6.65 -7.92 8.77
CA VAL A 96 5.21 -8.17 8.88
C VAL A 96 4.54 -7.04 9.63
N ILE A 97 3.39 -6.59 9.15
CA ILE A 97 2.60 -5.53 9.79
C ILE A 97 1.99 -6.06 11.09
N THR A 98 2.42 -5.46 12.21
CA THR A 98 1.89 -5.71 13.55
C THR A 98 0.77 -4.72 13.91
N PRO A 99 -0.16 -5.05 14.83
CA PRO A 99 -1.28 -4.18 15.22
C PRO A 99 -0.84 -2.78 15.69
N ALA A 100 0.34 -2.67 16.32
CA ALA A 100 0.92 -1.41 16.78
C ALA A 100 1.26 -0.41 15.66
N MET A 101 1.28 -0.85 14.40
CA MET A 101 1.63 -0.01 13.24
C MET A 101 0.41 0.63 12.58
N VAL A 102 -0.80 0.22 12.95
CA VAL A 102 -2.04 0.75 12.38
C VAL A 102 -2.15 2.25 12.66
N GLY A 103 -2.53 3.01 11.62
CA GLY A 103 -2.64 4.46 11.68
C GLY A 103 -1.34 5.23 11.47
N LEU A 104 -0.19 4.55 11.39
CA LEU A 104 1.09 5.17 11.04
C LEU A 104 1.30 5.24 9.51
N THR A 105 2.02 6.26 9.07
CA THR A 105 2.45 6.41 7.67
C THR A 105 3.90 5.94 7.50
N PHE A 106 4.11 5.05 6.54
CA PHE A 106 5.43 4.51 6.20
C PHE A 106 5.82 4.93 4.79
N GLY A 107 7.08 5.33 4.63
CA GLY A 107 7.71 5.43 3.31
C GLY A 107 8.43 4.12 3.03
N ILE A 108 7.88 3.27 2.16
CA ILE A 108 8.47 1.98 1.80
C ILE A 108 9.27 2.15 0.52
N TYR A 109 10.55 1.78 0.55
CA TYR A 109 11.40 1.86 -0.63
C TYR A 109 10.99 0.83 -1.69
N ASN A 110 10.77 1.26 -2.93
CA ASN A 110 10.39 0.39 -4.06
C ASN A 110 11.56 0.01 -4.99
N GLY A 111 12.77 0.50 -4.74
CA GLY A 111 13.93 0.34 -5.61
C GLY A 111 14.36 1.63 -6.32
N LYS A 112 13.51 2.66 -6.30
CA LYS A 112 13.81 3.99 -6.85
C LYS A 112 13.45 5.09 -5.87
N GLU A 113 12.23 5.05 -5.33
CA GLU A 113 11.65 6.07 -4.47
C GLU A 113 10.99 5.45 -3.23
N PHE A 114 10.64 6.30 -2.27
CA PHE A 114 9.89 5.91 -1.09
C PHE A 114 8.42 6.18 -1.33
N GLN A 115 7.63 5.11 -1.46
CA GLN A 115 6.20 5.22 -1.58
C GLN A 115 5.58 5.39 -0.19
N GLU A 116 4.84 6.48 -0.01
CA GLU A 116 4.12 6.74 1.23
C GLU A 116 2.84 5.92 1.29
N VAL A 117 2.72 5.11 2.34
CA VAL A 117 1.58 4.22 2.58
C VAL A 117 1.13 4.43 4.02
N LYS A 118 -0.14 4.82 4.20
CA LYS A 118 -0.79 4.79 5.50
C LYS A 118 -1.31 3.38 5.77
N ILE A 119 -0.93 2.81 6.91
CA ILE A 119 -1.34 1.45 7.26
C ILE A 119 -2.76 1.47 7.83
N VAL A 120 -3.65 0.76 7.14
CA VAL A 120 -5.04 0.50 7.52
C VAL A 120 -5.12 -0.80 8.31
N GLU A 121 -6.19 -1.00 9.07
CA GLU A 121 -6.43 -2.20 9.88
C GLU A 121 -6.39 -3.48 9.05
N GLU A 122 -6.93 -3.45 7.83
CA GLU A 122 -6.96 -4.58 6.88
C GLU A 122 -5.58 -5.07 6.44
N ALA A 123 -4.53 -4.29 6.68
CA ALA A 123 -3.16 -4.63 6.33
C ALA A 123 -2.48 -5.56 7.36
N ILE A 124 -3.10 -5.83 8.52
CA ILE A 124 -2.52 -6.67 9.57
C ILE A 124 -2.17 -8.07 9.04
N GLY A 125 -0.97 -8.54 9.35
CA GLY A 125 -0.47 -9.85 8.94
C GLY A 125 0.05 -9.94 7.50
N ARG A 126 0.06 -8.84 6.75
CA ARG A 126 0.73 -8.75 5.44
C ARG A 126 2.16 -8.21 5.59
N TYR A 127 2.97 -8.37 4.55
CA TYR A 127 4.32 -7.78 4.53
C TYR A 127 4.28 -6.32 4.05
N LEU A 128 5.14 -5.46 4.60
CA LEU A 128 5.26 -4.06 4.16
C LEU A 128 5.55 -3.95 2.64
N GLY A 129 6.37 -4.84 2.10
CA GLY A 129 6.72 -4.84 0.69
C GLY A 129 5.55 -5.04 -0.28
N GLU A 130 4.43 -5.60 0.18
CA GLU A 130 3.25 -5.82 -0.67
C GLU A 130 2.54 -4.51 -1.04
N PHE A 131 2.73 -3.46 -0.24
CA PHE A 131 2.08 -2.16 -0.47
C PHE A 131 2.88 -1.24 -1.40
N ALA A 132 4.11 -1.62 -1.75
CA ALA A 132 4.98 -0.83 -2.60
C ALA A 132 5.47 -1.67 -3.80
N PRO A 133 4.74 -1.69 -4.93
CA PRO A 133 5.16 -2.44 -6.11
C PRO A 133 6.51 -1.94 -6.63
N THR A 134 7.39 -2.88 -6.97
CA THR A 134 8.75 -2.58 -7.48
C THR A 134 8.76 -2.27 -8.97
N ARG A 135 7.76 -2.74 -9.71
CA ARG A 135 7.62 -2.56 -11.14
C ARG A 135 6.31 -1.86 -11.46
N LYS A 136 6.31 -1.09 -12.54
CA LYS A 136 5.08 -0.53 -13.10
C LYS A 136 4.31 -1.64 -13.81
N VAL A 137 2.97 -1.53 -13.79
CA VAL A 137 2.13 -2.39 -14.61
C VAL A 137 2.33 -1.99 -16.06
N VAL A 138 2.76 -2.94 -16.89
CA VAL A 138 2.89 -2.75 -18.33
C VAL A 138 1.53 -3.03 -18.95
N GLN A 139 0.99 -2.07 -19.68
CA GLN A 139 -0.17 -2.29 -20.54
C GLN A 139 0.35 -2.40 -21.97
N HIS A 140 0.05 -3.51 -22.63
CA HIS A 140 0.35 -3.67 -24.05
C HIS A 140 -0.63 -2.78 -24.83
N SER A 141 -0.17 -1.61 -25.24
CA SER A 141 -0.85 -0.83 -26.27
C SER A 141 -0.48 -1.35 -27.65
N SER A 142 -1.16 -0.88 -28.69
CA SER A 142 -0.63 -0.96 -30.05
C SER A 142 0.82 -0.45 -30.04
N PRO A 143 1.73 -1.08 -30.81
CA PRO A 143 3.12 -0.66 -30.85
C PRO A 143 3.18 0.82 -31.22
N GLY A 144 3.80 1.62 -30.35
CA GLY A 144 4.11 3.01 -30.70
C GLY A 144 5.05 3.03 -31.91
N MET A 145 4.97 4.07 -32.74
CA MET A 145 5.95 4.25 -33.83
C MET A 145 7.36 4.26 -33.22
N GLY A 146 8.25 3.40 -33.70
CA GLY A 146 9.61 3.21 -33.17
C GLY A 146 9.77 2.10 -32.12
N ALA A 147 8.70 1.43 -31.70
CA ALA A 147 8.77 0.34 -30.71
C ALA A 147 9.10 -1.04 -31.33
N THR A 148 8.76 -1.26 -32.60
CA THR A 148 9.09 -2.49 -33.33
C THR A 148 10.26 -2.23 -34.28
N ARG A 149 11.11 -3.25 -34.54
CA ARG A 149 12.23 -3.12 -35.47
C ARG A 149 11.83 -2.58 -36.85
N GLY A 150 10.63 -2.91 -37.34
CA GLY A 150 10.10 -2.42 -38.62
C GLY A 150 9.52 -1.00 -38.58
N SER A 151 9.19 -0.44 -37.41
CA SER A 151 8.65 0.93 -37.28
C SER A 151 9.71 1.97 -36.90
N MET A 152 10.96 1.56 -36.65
CA MET A 152 12.07 2.47 -36.33
C MET A 152 12.47 3.38 -37.50
N PHE A 153 12.23 2.93 -38.75
CA PHE A 153 12.66 3.64 -39.96
C PHE A 153 11.53 4.33 -40.72
N VAL A 154 10.32 4.39 -40.15
CA VAL A 154 9.21 5.11 -40.80
C VAL A 154 9.42 6.62 -40.58
N PRO A 155 9.60 7.42 -41.64
CA PRO A 155 9.81 8.85 -41.50
C PRO A 155 8.57 9.51 -40.91
N ILE A 156 8.74 10.24 -39.81
CA ILE A 156 7.68 11.10 -39.25
C ILE A 156 7.68 12.38 -40.09
N LYS A 157 6.53 12.72 -40.68
CA LYS A 157 6.35 13.97 -41.42
C LYS A 157 6.12 15.14 -40.49
#